data_AF-A0A4Q4CCV8-F1
#
_entry.id   AF-A0A4Q4CCV8-F1
#
_cell.length_a   1.000
_cell.length_b   1.000
_cell.length_c   1.000
_cell.angle_alpha   90.00
_cell.angle_beta   90.00
_cell.angle_gamma   90.00
#
_symmetry.space_group_name_H-M   'P 1'
#
loop_
_entity.id
_entity.type
_entity.pdbx_description
1 polymer ?
#
loop_
_entity_poly.entity_id
_entity_poly.type
_entity_poly.pdbx_seq_one_letter_code
_entity_poly.pdbx_strand_id
1 'polypeptide(L)'
;MTMKDTYPDLTAHYQPAGFGDRVALRTVKFMRLFADAFFSHRYGHRAVVLETVAAVPGMVGGLLQHLKALRHIRDDQGWIRELLEEADNERMHLMTFIQVAQPSRLERWIIMLGQAVFYNAY
;
A
#
# COMPACT_ATOMS: atom_id res chain seq x y z
N MET A 1 20.56 -25.12 3.70
CA MET A 1 20.03 -23.77 3.89
C MET A 1 18.92 -23.87 4.91
N THR A 2 19.19 -23.46 6.15
CA THR A 2 18.23 -23.53 7.26
C THR A 2 17.35 -22.29 7.25
N MET A 3 16.04 -22.44 7.51
CA MET A 3 15.04 -21.35 7.51
C MET A 3 15.40 -20.11 8.37
N LYS A 4 16.44 -20.17 9.21
CA LYS A 4 16.89 -19.02 10.02
C LYS A 4 17.51 -17.89 9.21
N ASP A 5 18.07 -18.16 8.03
CA ASP A 5 18.82 -17.16 7.25
C ASP A 5 17.93 -16.30 6.33
N THR A 6 16.61 -16.43 6.41
CA THR A 6 15.64 -15.78 5.50
C THR A 6 14.71 -14.78 6.18
N TYR A 7 14.81 -14.57 7.50
CA TYR A 7 13.93 -13.61 8.17
C TYR A 7 14.45 -12.18 8.00
N PRO A 8 13.69 -11.27 7.38
CA PRO A 8 14.05 -9.86 7.32
C PRO A 8 14.13 -9.28 8.75
N ASP A 9 15.05 -8.34 8.96
CA ASP A 9 15.15 -7.62 10.23
C ASP A 9 13.88 -6.79 10.45
N LEU A 10 13.03 -7.26 11.37
CA LEU A 10 11.77 -6.62 11.73
C LEU A 10 11.95 -5.31 12.50
N THR A 11 13.18 -5.00 12.94
CA THR A 11 13.51 -3.78 13.69
C THR A 11 14.14 -2.69 12.82
N ALA A 12 14.40 -2.99 11.53
CA ALA A 12 14.97 -2.04 10.60
C ALA A 12 14.09 -0.79 10.48
N HIS A 13 14.69 0.38 10.74
CA HIS A 13 14.01 1.67 10.61
C HIS A 13 14.92 2.69 9.91
N TYR A 14 14.48 3.18 8.75
CA TYR A 14 15.14 4.27 8.06
C TYR A 14 14.91 5.59 8.80
N GLN A 15 16.00 6.27 9.18
CA GLN A 15 15.93 7.59 9.81
C GLN A 15 15.70 8.67 8.75
N PRO A 16 14.65 9.51 8.88
CA PRO A 16 14.33 10.51 7.88
C PRO A 16 15.43 11.57 7.79
N ALA A 17 16.06 11.68 6.62
CA ALA A 17 17.16 12.62 6.38
C ALA A 17 16.64 13.96 5.82
N GLY A 18 15.64 13.89 4.93
CA GLY A 18 15.12 15.05 4.20
C GLY A 18 13.86 15.70 4.78
N PHE A 19 13.42 16.78 4.15
CA PHE A 19 12.08 17.33 4.39
C PHE A 19 11.00 16.36 3.89
N GLY A 20 11.18 15.78 2.70
CA GLY A 20 10.27 14.78 2.13
C GLY A 20 10.06 13.58 3.05
N ASP A 21 11.15 12.99 3.54
CA ASP A 21 11.08 11.84 4.47
C ASP A 21 10.33 12.18 5.75
N ARG A 22 10.51 13.40 6.29
CA ARG A 22 9.80 13.86 7.47
C ARG A 22 8.31 14.05 7.20
N VAL A 23 7.94 14.53 6.01
CA VAL A 23 6.53 14.63 5.59
C VAL A 23 5.95 13.22 5.44
N ALA A 24 6.62 12.31 4.74
CA ALA A 24 6.18 10.93 4.57
C ALA A 24 5.98 10.23 5.92
N LEU A 25 6.95 10.34 6.84
CA LEU A 25 6.85 9.76 8.17
C LEU A 25 5.66 10.31 8.97
N ARG A 26 5.40 11.62 8.88
CA ARG A 26 4.26 12.25 9.54
C ARG A 26 2.94 11.75 8.95
N THR A 27 2.85 11.66 7.63
CA THR A 27 1.66 11.13 6.93
C THR A 27 1.37 9.70 7.35
N VAL A 28 2.38 8.81 7.35
CA VAL A 28 2.21 7.40 7.76
C VAL A 28 1.79 7.30 9.23
N LYS A 29 2.43 8.07 10.14
CA LYS A 29 2.06 8.08 11.56
C LYS A 29 0.63 8.61 11.78
N PHE A 30 0.23 9.63 11.04
CA PHE A 30 -1.13 10.15 11.07
C PHE A 30 -2.13 9.09 10.61
N MET A 31 -1.91 8.47 9.44
CA MET A 31 -2.78 7.40 8.93
C MET A 31 -2.88 6.22 9.90
N ARG A 32 -1.77 5.84 10.54
CA ARG A 32 -1.74 4.80 11.56
C ARG A 32 -2.67 5.12 12.74
N LEU A 33 -2.67 6.36 13.22
CA LEU A 33 -3.56 6.78 14.31
C LEU A 33 -5.04 6.61 13.94
N PHE A 34 -5.43 6.97 12.71
CA PHE A 34 -6.80 6.74 12.23
C PHE A 34 -7.14 5.26 12.14
N ALA A 35 -6.25 4.45 11.56
CA ALA A 35 -6.46 3.01 11.44
C ALA A 35 -6.58 2.32 12.80
N ASP A 36 -5.73 2.70 13.76
CA ASP A 36 -5.77 2.16 15.13
C ASP A 36 -7.08 2.56 15.83
N ALA A 37 -7.55 3.79 15.65
CA ALA A 37 -8.80 4.27 16.25
C ALA A 37 -10.05 3.57 15.67
N PHE A 38 -10.11 3.37 14.34
CA PHE A 38 -11.30 2.80 13.67
C PHE A 38 -11.40 1.28 13.78
N PHE A 39 -10.27 0.58 13.86
CA PHE A 39 -10.22 -0.89 13.78
C PHE A 39 -9.62 -1.58 15.01
N SER A 40 -9.54 -0.88 16.14
CA SER A 40 -9.04 -1.47 17.39
C SER A 40 -9.73 -2.82 17.67
N HIS A 41 -8.92 -3.84 17.99
CA HIS A 41 -9.33 -5.23 18.25
C HIS A 41 -9.92 -6.04 17.07
N ARG A 42 -10.08 -5.46 15.86
CA ARG A 42 -10.59 -6.16 14.66
C ARG A 42 -9.52 -6.35 13.60
N TYR A 43 -8.47 -7.09 13.93
CA TYR A 43 -7.26 -7.24 13.10
C TYR A 43 -7.53 -7.71 11.67
N GLY A 44 -8.43 -8.68 11.46
CA GLY A 44 -8.79 -9.13 10.10
C GLY A 44 -9.49 -8.06 9.27
N HIS A 45 -10.41 -7.30 9.87
CA HIS A 45 -11.09 -6.19 9.19
C HIS A 45 -10.11 -5.06 8.86
N ARG A 46 -9.20 -4.75 9.80
CA ARG A 46 -8.13 -3.79 9.60
C ARG A 46 -7.26 -4.16 8.40
N ALA A 47 -6.81 -5.41 8.35
CA ALA A 47 -5.96 -5.91 7.27
C ALA A 47 -6.66 -5.74 5.92
N VAL A 48 -7.89 -6.23 5.78
CA VAL A 48 -8.69 -6.08 4.54
C VAL A 48 -8.77 -4.63 4.08
N VAL A 49 -9.06 -3.68 4.98
CA VAL A 49 -9.15 -2.26 4.61
C VAL A 49 -7.78 -1.70 4.23
N LEU A 50 -6.71 -2.03 4.95
CA LEU A 50 -5.37 -1.56 4.64
C LEU A 50 -4.84 -2.11 3.31
N GLU A 51 -5.02 -3.40 3.02
CA GLU A 51 -4.57 -4.01 1.77
C GLU A 51 -5.25 -3.37 0.54
N THR A 52 -6.54 -3.01 0.66
CA THR A 52 -7.26 -2.34 -0.45
C THR A 52 -6.68 -0.97 -0.81
N VAL A 53 -6.06 -0.31 0.16
CA VAL A 53 -5.42 0.99 -0.01
C VAL A 53 -3.95 0.82 -0.42
N ALA A 54 -3.26 -0.19 0.14
CA ALA A 54 -1.87 -0.51 -0.17
C ALA A 54 -1.65 -0.88 -1.64
N ALA A 55 -2.62 -1.51 -2.28
CA ALA A 55 -2.55 -1.85 -3.72
C ALA A 55 -2.66 -0.62 -4.66
N VAL A 56 -3.15 0.53 -4.19
CA VAL A 56 -3.41 1.71 -5.05
C VAL A 56 -2.13 2.43 -5.49
N PRO A 57 -1.17 2.76 -4.59
CA PRO A 57 0.07 3.44 -4.95
C PRO A 57 0.86 2.76 -6.07
N GLY A 58 1.03 1.43 -6.02
CA GLY A 58 1.75 0.66 -7.04
C GLY A 58 1.07 0.78 -8.41
N MET A 59 -0.25 0.61 -8.45
CA MET A 59 -1.03 0.73 -9.69
C MET A 59 -0.96 2.14 -10.30
N VAL A 60 -1.14 3.19 -9.48
CA VAL A 60 -1.10 4.58 -9.97
C VAL A 60 0.31 4.98 -10.37
N GLY A 61 1.33 4.61 -9.60
CA GLY A 61 2.73 4.82 -9.93
C GLY A 61 3.11 4.15 -11.25
N GLY A 62 2.70 2.90 -11.45
CA GLY A 62 2.90 2.16 -12.70
C GLY A 62 2.24 2.85 -13.90
N LEU A 63 0.98 3.30 -13.74
CA LEU A 63 0.26 4.06 -14.76
C LEU A 63 0.98 5.37 -15.12
N LEU A 64 1.36 6.18 -14.13
CA LEU A 64 2.03 7.45 -14.35
C LEU A 64 3.39 7.25 -15.02
N GLN A 65 4.15 6.23 -14.61
CA GLN A 65 5.43 5.89 -15.23
C GLN A 65 5.24 5.39 -16.66
N HIS A 66 4.21 4.58 -16.91
CA HIS A 66 3.84 4.12 -18.26
C HIS A 66 3.53 5.28 -19.20
N LEU A 67 2.64 6.19 -18.79
CA LEU A 67 2.30 7.38 -19.58
C LEU A 67 3.52 8.29 -19.79
N LYS A 68 4.39 8.41 -18.79
CA LYS A 68 5.64 9.18 -18.90
C LYS A 68 6.62 8.55 -19.88
N ALA A 69 6.77 7.23 -19.87
CA ALA A 69 7.63 6.49 -20.80
C ALA A 69 7.14 6.66 -22.25
N LEU A 70 5.82 6.49 -22.48
CA LEU A 70 5.19 6.74 -23.78
C LEU A 70 5.40 8.18 -24.28
N ARG A 71 5.14 9.18 -23.42
CA ARG A 71 5.28 10.60 -23.78
C ARG A 71 6.70 10.98 -24.20
N HIS A 72 7.70 10.30 -23.64
CA HIS A 72 9.12 10.58 -23.92
C HIS A 72 9.75 9.55 -24.86
N ILE A 73 8.99 8.59 -25.38
CA ILE A 73 9.44 7.53 -26.29
C ILE A 73 10.71 6.86 -25.74
N ARG A 74 10.63 6.37 -24.50
CA ARG A 74 11.76 5.76 -23.78
C ARG A 74 11.34 4.48 -23.09
N ASP A 75 12.34 3.63 -22.84
CA ASP A 75 12.19 2.45 -21.99
C ASP A 75 11.89 2.84 -20.52
N ASP A 76 11.14 2.00 -19.82
CA ASP A 76 10.79 2.18 -18.40
C ASP A 76 11.76 1.48 -17.45
N GLN A 77 12.72 0.70 -17.98
CA GLN A 77 13.76 -0.01 -17.22
C GLN A 77 13.19 -1.02 -16.20
N GLY A 78 11.98 -1.53 -16.45
CA GLY A 78 11.31 -2.52 -15.60
C GLY A 78 10.53 -1.95 -14.41
N TRP A 79 10.55 -0.62 -14.19
CA TRP A 79 9.84 0.01 -13.08
C TRP A 79 8.33 -0.15 -13.16
N ILE A 80 7.74 -0.16 -14.36
CA ILE A 80 6.30 -0.36 -14.51
C ILE A 80 5.93 -1.76 -14.03
N ARG A 81 6.70 -2.77 -14.43
CA ARG A 81 6.46 -4.16 -14.03
C ARG A 81 6.56 -4.32 -12.52
N GLU A 82 7.63 -3.81 -11.91
CA GLU A 82 7.83 -3.89 -10.45
C GLU A 82 6.65 -3.29 -9.68
N LEU A 83 6.18 -2.11 -10.09
CA LEU A 83 5.06 -1.43 -9.44
C LEU A 83 3.72 -2.16 -9.63
N LEU A 84 3.51 -2.79 -10.78
CA LEU A 84 2.32 -3.61 -11.02
C LEU A 84 2.38 -4.94 -10.26
N GLU A 85 3.56 -5.55 -10.15
CA GLU A 85 3.78 -6.77 -9.35
C GLU A 85 3.54 -6.51 -7.86
N GLU A 86 3.98 -5.36 -7.33
CA GLU A 86 3.69 -4.94 -5.96
C GLU A 86 2.18 -4.74 -5.74
N ALA A 87 1.49 -4.06 -6.66
CA ALA A 87 0.04 -3.86 -6.56
C ALA A 87 -0.73 -5.20 -6.61
N ASP A 88 -0.28 -6.14 -7.44
CA ASP A 88 -0.87 -7.49 -7.51
C ASP A 88 -0.54 -8.31 -6.26
N ASN A 89 0.63 -8.12 -5.65
CA ASN A 89 0.99 -8.75 -4.38
C ASN A 89 0.05 -8.31 -3.25
N GLU A 90 -0.22 -7.02 -3.11
CA GLU A 90 -1.17 -6.52 -2.10
C GLU A 90 -2.61 -6.96 -2.39
N ARG A 91 -2.99 -7.09 -3.67
CA ARG A 91 -4.28 -7.70 -4.04
C ARG A 91 -4.34 -9.18 -3.63
N MET A 92 -3.24 -9.92 -3.71
CA MET A 92 -3.17 -11.30 -3.25
C MET A 92 -3.30 -11.39 -1.72
N HIS A 93 -2.64 -10.49 -0.98
CA HIS A 93 -2.82 -10.35 0.47
C HIS A 93 -4.29 -10.10 0.82
N LEU A 94 -4.95 -9.17 0.14
CA LEU A 94 -6.37 -8.88 0.31
C LEU A 94 -7.24 -10.14 0.11
N MET A 95 -7.04 -10.87 -0.98
CA MET A 95 -7.82 -12.07 -1.28
C MET A 95 -7.66 -13.16 -0.22
N THR A 96 -6.49 -13.22 0.43
CA THR A 96 -6.24 -14.08 1.58
C THR A 96 -7.04 -13.63 2.80
N PHE A 97 -6.98 -12.34 3.15
CA PHE A 97 -7.65 -11.81 4.34
C PHE A 97 -9.18 -11.82 4.24
N ILE A 98 -9.74 -11.69 3.03
CA ILE A 98 -11.19 -11.78 2.79
C ILE A 98 -11.76 -13.15 3.22
N GLN A 99 -10.96 -14.22 3.16
CA GLN A 99 -11.38 -15.55 3.66
C GLN A 99 -11.52 -15.58 5.18
N VAL A 100 -10.81 -14.69 5.90
CA VAL A 100 -10.82 -14.62 7.36
C VAL A 100 -11.84 -13.61 7.87
N ALA A 101 -11.94 -12.45 7.22
CA ALA A 101 -12.83 -11.37 7.64
C ALA A 101 -13.48 -10.70 6.41
N GLN A 102 -14.80 -10.79 6.30
CA GLN A 102 -15.54 -10.11 5.25
C GLN A 102 -15.82 -8.65 5.65
N PRO A 103 -15.57 -7.67 4.76
CA PRO A 103 -15.80 -6.27 5.07
C PRO A 103 -17.31 -5.97 5.10
N SER A 104 -17.73 -5.27 6.14
CA SER A 104 -19.08 -4.73 6.31
C SER A 104 -19.41 -3.66 5.27
N ARG A 105 -20.68 -3.25 5.19
CA ARG A 105 -21.12 -2.20 4.26
C ARG A 105 -20.42 -0.86 4.53
N LEU A 106 -20.22 -0.51 5.81
CA LEU A 106 -19.48 0.70 6.19
C LEU A 106 -18.01 0.62 5.78
N GLU A 107 -17.36 -0.51 6.01
CA GLU A 107 -15.97 -0.74 5.61
C GLU A 107 -15.80 -0.65 4.10
N ARG A 108 -16.73 -1.19 3.32
CA ARG A 108 -16.75 -1.05 1.85
C ARG A 108 -16.87 0.42 1.41
N TRP A 109 -17.69 1.22 2.09
CA TRP A 109 -17.76 2.67 1.83
C TRP A 109 -16.45 3.38 2.15
N ILE A 110 -15.81 3.04 3.27
CA ILE A 110 -14.50 3.58 3.66
C ILE A 110 -13.44 3.20 2.63
N ILE A 111 -13.44 1.94 2.15
CA ILE A 111 -12.53 1.47 1.10
C ILE A 111 -12.71 2.31 -0.17
N MET A 112 -13.94 2.48 -0.66
CA MET A 112 -14.20 3.29 -1.86
C MET A 112 -13.73 4.74 -1.70
N LEU A 113 -13.99 5.36 -0.54
CA LEU A 113 -13.53 6.71 -0.25
C LEU A 113 -12.00 6.79 -0.19
N GLY A 114 -11.36 5.84 0.49
CA GLY A 114 -9.92 5.73 0.58
C GLY A 114 -9.29 5.61 -0.82
N GLN A 115 -9.77 4.66 -1.63
CA GLN A 115 -9.30 4.48 -3.00
C GLN A 115 -9.44 5.77 -3.83
N ALA A 116 -10.57 6.49 -3.73
CA ALA A 116 -10.75 7.75 -4.42
C ALA A 116 -9.75 8.82 -3.96
N VAL A 117 -9.53 8.96 -2.65
CA VAL A 117 -8.56 9.93 -2.10
C VAL A 117 -7.15 9.60 -2.55
N PHE A 118 -6.70 8.35 -2.39
CA PHE A 118 -5.34 7.96 -2.76
C PHE A 118 -5.12 8.05 -4.26
N TYR A 119 -6.06 7.58 -5.08
CA TYR A 119 -5.94 7.66 -6.53
C TYR A 119 -5.74 9.10 -7.03
N ASN A 120 -6.43 10.09 -6.44
CA ASN A 120 -6.32 11.49 -6.84
C ASN A 120 -5.15 12.23 -6.18
N ALA A 121 -4.57 11.69 -5.11
CA ALA A 121 -3.45 12.32 -4.40
C ALA A 121 -2.08 12.03 -5.03
N TYR A 122 -1.97 10.97 -5.85
CA TYR A 122 -0.79 10.60 -6.63
C TYR A 122 -0.78 11.24 -8.00
#